data_AF-A0A2P4NVW1-F1
#
_entry.id   AF-A0A2P4NVW1-F1
#
_cell.length_a   1.000
_cell.length_b   1.000
_cell.length_c   1.000
_cell.angle_alpha   90.00
_cell.angle_beta   90.00
_cell.angle_gamma   90.00
#
_symmetry.space_group_name_H-M   'P 1'
#
loop_
_entity.id
_entity.type
_entity.pdbx_description
1 polymer ?
#
loop_
_entity_poly.entity_id
_entity_poly.type
_entity_poly.pdbx_seq_one_letter_code
_entity_poly.pdbx_strand_id
1 'polypeptide(L)'
;MWWDAPMTKACHQLFQENKNPSDSEIEEAFKSQIQKDCPKKMQELINSNGWENLWNAAYSITLEYFRNHRAAYIRKIKDATYMFLNLFSCKLNKFATPEEVRCWKESEKVKQARGNLLNRVDSKDLQSPRIIEAILQRTFNNEELQNENNIIFGITVTIMFLDPTYDQAEISSSKVQERMNKWESNAIIQKWLKCEENLFEDNVMNHDNMEKNDDMQFDNVLIEESDIENESISIYNEDKRINDLNGTINMENTDSEDSSN
;
A
#
# COMPACT_ATOMS: atom_id res chain seq x y z
N MET A 1 14.19 18.51 11.00
CA MET A 1 14.21 18.38 12.48
C MET A 1 15.10 17.20 12.85
N TRP A 2 15.68 17.10 14.05
CA TRP A 2 16.64 16.01 14.36
C TRP A 2 16.02 14.61 14.29
N TRP A 3 14.69 14.52 14.43
CA TRP A 3 13.92 13.29 14.39
C TRP A 3 13.41 12.91 12.99
N ASP A 4 13.63 13.75 11.98
CA ASP A 4 13.10 13.57 10.62
C ASP A 4 13.71 12.34 9.91
N ALA A 5 15.04 12.23 9.90
CA ALA A 5 15.71 11.07 9.32
C ALA A 5 15.37 9.73 10.03
N PRO A 6 15.36 9.64 11.38
CA PRO A 6 14.87 8.47 12.09
C PRO A 6 13.40 8.14 11.76
N MET A 7 12.53 9.14 11.64
CA MET A 7 11.13 8.94 11.29
C MET A 7 10.99 8.35 9.88
N THR A 8 11.58 8.98 8.87
CA THR A 8 11.49 8.51 7.48
C THR A 8 12.04 7.10 7.34
N LYS A 9 13.14 6.78 8.02
CA LYS A 9 13.71 5.43 8.05
C LYS A 9 12.77 4.41 8.71
N ALA A 10 12.14 4.77 9.84
CA ALA A 10 11.15 3.92 10.50
C ALA A 10 9.94 3.67 9.59
N CYS A 11 9.41 4.72 8.97
CA CYS A 11 8.28 4.62 8.05
C CYS A 11 8.61 3.75 6.84
N HIS A 12 9.80 3.91 6.24
CA HIS A 12 10.23 3.11 5.12
C HIS A 12 10.36 1.62 5.49
N GLN A 13 11.05 1.31 6.59
CA GLN A 13 11.24 -0.06 7.04
C GLN A 13 9.90 -0.73 7.37
N LEU A 14 9.05 -0.05 8.16
CA LEU A 14 7.72 -0.57 8.49
C LEU A 14 6.87 -0.79 7.24
N PHE A 15 6.94 0.11 6.26
CA PHE A 15 6.16 -0.04 5.02
C PHE A 15 6.65 -1.18 4.12
N GLN A 16 7.90 -1.64 4.26
CA GLN A 16 8.34 -2.86 3.57
C GLN A 16 7.63 -4.10 4.13
N GLU A 17 7.41 -4.12 5.44
CA GLU A 17 6.86 -5.26 6.17
C GLU A 17 5.33 -5.25 6.29
N ASN A 18 4.71 -4.07 6.24
CA ASN A 18 3.27 -3.92 6.36
C ASN A 18 2.80 -2.74 5.51
N LYS A 19 2.03 -3.00 4.44
CA LYS A 19 1.50 -1.94 3.57
C LYS A 19 0.34 -1.14 4.18
N ASN A 20 -0.20 -1.58 5.31
CA ASN A 20 -1.33 -0.92 5.97
C ASN A 20 -1.23 -1.01 7.50
N PRO A 21 -0.15 -0.46 8.11
CA PRO A 21 0.07 -0.51 9.55
C PRO A 21 -0.94 0.35 10.31
N SER A 22 -1.20 -0.04 11.54
CA SER A 22 -1.94 0.73 12.54
C SER A 22 -1.12 1.89 13.09
N ASP A 23 -1.79 2.89 13.67
CA ASP A 23 -1.14 4.03 14.31
C ASP A 23 -0.18 3.61 15.42
N SER A 24 -0.53 2.55 16.18
CA SER A 24 0.34 1.99 17.22
C SER A 24 1.61 1.38 16.65
N GLU A 25 1.52 0.63 15.54
CA GLU A 25 2.72 0.07 14.88
C GLU A 25 3.63 1.19 14.35
N ILE A 26 3.05 2.26 13.81
CA ILE A 26 3.80 3.43 13.33
C ILE A 26 4.51 4.11 14.51
N GLU A 27 3.80 4.35 15.61
CA GLU A 27 4.36 4.98 16.82
C GLU A 27 5.51 4.14 17.40
N GLU A 28 5.31 2.82 17.53
CA GLU A 28 6.31 1.88 18.05
C GLU A 28 7.55 1.79 17.16
N ALA A 29 7.37 1.72 15.83
CA ALA A 29 8.47 1.70 14.88
C ALA A 29 9.29 3.00 14.98
N PHE A 30 8.63 4.15 15.04
CA PHE A 30 9.30 5.44 15.17
C PHE A 30 10.07 5.55 16.50
N LYS A 31 9.44 5.13 17.60
CA LYS A 31 10.06 5.11 18.92
C LYS A 31 11.30 4.24 18.95
N SER A 32 11.20 3.03 18.40
CA SER A 32 12.30 2.07 18.31
C SER A 32 13.45 2.61 17.47
N GLN A 33 13.13 3.29 16.37
CA GLN A 33 14.15 3.88 15.49
C GLN A 33 14.88 5.05 16.14
N ILE A 34 14.18 5.91 16.90
CA ILE A 34 14.82 6.96 17.71
C ILE A 34 15.72 6.35 18.80
N GLN A 35 15.28 5.30 19.48
CA GLN A 35 16.08 4.63 20.51
C GLN A 35 17.39 4.06 19.94
N LYS A 36 17.33 3.52 18.72
CA LYS A 36 18.48 2.97 18.00
C LYS A 36 19.44 4.05 17.49
N ASP A 37 18.93 5.04 16.77
CA ASP A 37 19.76 6.02 16.06
C ASP A 37 20.16 7.21 16.94
N CYS A 38 19.35 7.56 17.95
CA CYS A 38 19.52 8.74 18.80
C CYS A 38 19.28 8.43 20.29
N PRO A 39 20.00 7.48 20.93
CA PRO A 39 19.71 7.01 22.29
C PRO A 39 19.77 8.11 23.36
N LYS A 40 20.63 9.11 23.20
CA LYS A 40 20.69 10.27 24.11
C LYS A 40 19.41 11.11 24.05
N LYS A 41 18.87 11.33 22.85
CA LYS A 41 17.60 12.06 22.66
C LYS A 41 16.42 11.28 23.20
N MET A 42 16.41 9.96 23.05
CA MET A 42 15.39 9.11 23.69
C MET A 42 15.42 9.28 25.21
N GLN A 43 16.60 9.29 25.83
CA GLN A 43 16.70 9.52 27.28
C GLN A 43 16.22 10.91 27.72
N GLU A 44 16.52 11.96 26.93
CA GLU A 44 15.98 13.30 27.17
C GLU A 44 14.45 13.29 27.16
N LEU A 45 13.83 12.64 26.16
CA LEU A 45 12.37 12.53 26.05
C LEU A 45 11.75 11.74 27.20
N ILE A 46 12.40 10.67 27.67
CA ILE A 46 11.94 9.89 28.82
C ILE A 46 12.00 10.74 30.08
N ASN A 47 13.13 11.41 30.32
CA ASN A 47 13.32 12.25 31.51
C ASN A 47 12.33 13.43 31.57
N SER A 48 11.90 13.94 30.42
CA SER A 48 10.96 15.05 30.33
C SER A 48 9.51 14.64 30.09
N ASN A 49 9.18 13.34 30.03
CA ASN A 49 7.90 12.84 29.52
C ASN A 49 7.48 13.48 28.17
N GLY A 50 8.46 13.75 27.29
CA GLY A 50 8.28 14.52 26.06
C GLY A 50 7.83 13.72 24.83
N TRP A 51 7.69 12.40 24.95
CA TRP A 51 7.36 11.51 23.83
C TRP A 51 6.03 11.89 23.15
N GLU A 52 4.97 12.08 23.93
CA GLU A 52 3.64 12.38 23.39
C GLU A 52 3.63 13.67 22.56
N ASN A 53 4.34 14.71 23.01
CA ASN A 53 4.47 15.96 22.26
C ASN A 53 5.24 15.77 20.94
N LEU A 54 6.29 14.95 20.95
CA LEU A 54 7.03 14.63 19.74
C LEU A 54 6.17 13.81 18.77
N TRP A 55 5.46 12.80 19.27
CA TRP A 55 4.57 11.98 18.47
C TRP A 55 3.48 12.83 17.81
N ASN A 56 2.80 13.67 18.57
CA ASN A 56 1.77 14.58 18.04
C ASN A 56 2.30 15.51 16.95
N ALA A 57 3.56 15.96 17.06
CA ALA A 57 4.19 16.78 16.03
C ALA A 57 4.58 16.00 14.76
N ALA A 58 4.95 14.72 14.90
CA ALA A 58 5.36 13.86 13.79
C ALA A 58 4.17 13.15 13.10
N TYR A 59 3.06 12.96 13.81
CA TYR A 59 1.96 12.08 13.41
C TYR A 59 1.33 12.43 12.06
N SER A 60 1.09 13.72 11.77
CA SER A 60 0.55 14.12 10.47
C SER A 60 1.48 13.75 9.31
N ILE A 61 2.79 13.88 9.52
CA ILE A 61 3.83 13.60 8.52
C ILE A 61 3.95 12.09 8.28
N THR A 62 3.96 11.29 9.36
CA THR A 62 3.99 9.83 9.23
C THR A 62 2.73 9.31 8.54
N LEU A 63 1.54 9.81 8.92
CA LEU A 63 0.29 9.45 8.26
C LEU A 63 0.30 9.78 6.76
N GLU A 64 0.81 10.95 6.39
CA GLU A 64 0.89 11.35 4.99
C GLU A 64 1.81 10.44 4.19
N TYR A 65 2.97 10.08 4.73
CA TYR A 65 3.87 9.07 4.15
C TYR A 65 3.11 7.78 3.82
N PHE A 66 2.46 7.17 4.83
CA PHE A 66 1.74 5.91 4.63
C PHE A 66 0.57 6.05 3.66
N ARG A 67 -0.16 7.17 3.69
CA ARG A 67 -1.27 7.44 2.76
C ARG A 67 -0.79 7.46 1.31
N ASN A 68 0.29 8.19 1.03
CA ASN A 68 0.81 8.36 -0.32
C ASN A 68 1.38 7.06 -0.88
N HIS A 69 2.23 6.38 -0.11
CA HIS A 69 2.81 5.10 -0.51
C HIS A 69 1.74 4.02 -0.72
N ARG A 70 0.78 3.89 0.21
CA ARG A 70 -0.33 2.95 0.07
C ARG A 70 -1.20 3.24 -1.16
N ALA A 71 -1.50 4.51 -1.43
CA ALA A 71 -2.26 4.91 -2.61
C ALA A 71 -1.58 4.49 -3.92
N ALA A 72 -0.24 4.57 -3.97
CA ALA A 72 0.54 4.08 -5.11
C ALA A 72 0.37 2.57 -5.32
N TYR A 73 0.47 1.76 -4.26
CA TYR A 73 0.26 0.31 -4.36
C TYR A 73 -1.18 -0.06 -4.72
N ILE A 74 -2.19 0.62 -4.16
CA ILE A 74 -3.59 0.41 -4.55
C ILE A 74 -3.78 0.67 -6.04
N ARG A 75 -3.12 1.70 -6.60
CA ARG A 75 -3.16 1.98 -8.04
C ARG A 75 -2.52 0.84 -8.84
N LYS A 76 -1.33 0.37 -8.45
CA LYS A 76 -0.64 -0.78 -9.07
C LYS A 76 -1.55 -2.03 -9.08
N ILE A 77 -2.18 -2.34 -7.96
CA ILE A 77 -3.10 -3.49 -7.81
C ILE A 77 -4.31 -3.33 -8.74
N LYS A 78 -4.94 -2.15 -8.77
CA LYS A 78 -6.09 -1.87 -9.64
C LYS A 78 -5.72 -2.04 -11.11
N ASP A 79 -4.57 -1.51 -11.54
CA ASP A 79 -4.13 -1.61 -12.94
C ASP A 79 -3.76 -3.05 -13.31
N ALA A 80 -3.09 -3.80 -12.43
CA ALA A 80 -2.84 -5.23 -12.62
C ALA A 80 -4.15 -6.03 -12.69
N THR A 81 -5.13 -5.71 -11.85
CA THR A 81 -6.47 -6.32 -11.87
C THR A 81 -7.18 -6.05 -13.20
N TYR A 82 -7.12 -4.80 -13.69
CA TYR A 82 -7.68 -4.46 -15.01
C TYR A 82 -7.04 -5.28 -16.14
N MET A 83 -5.72 -5.50 -16.05
CA MET A 83 -4.94 -6.25 -17.04
C MET A 83 -5.28 -7.73 -17.05
N PHE A 84 -5.09 -8.43 -15.93
CA PHE A 84 -5.25 -9.89 -15.89
C PHE A 84 -6.70 -10.36 -16.01
N LEU A 85 -7.66 -9.51 -15.67
CA LEU A 85 -9.10 -9.80 -15.84
C LEU A 85 -9.70 -9.19 -17.11
N ASN A 86 -8.89 -8.58 -17.98
CA ASN A 86 -9.32 -7.95 -19.22
C ASN A 86 -10.49 -6.96 -19.04
N LEU A 87 -10.41 -6.14 -17.98
CA LEU A 87 -11.45 -5.18 -17.59
C LEU A 87 -11.20 -3.77 -18.14
N PHE A 88 -10.12 -3.53 -18.89
CA PHE A 88 -9.80 -2.21 -19.44
C PHE A 88 -10.91 -1.61 -20.32
N SER A 89 -11.63 -2.45 -21.07
CA SER A 89 -12.73 -1.99 -21.93
C SER A 89 -13.93 -1.43 -21.14
N CYS A 90 -13.98 -1.65 -19.82
CA CYS A 90 -15.00 -1.11 -18.93
C CYS A 90 -14.34 -0.41 -17.73
N LYS A 91 -13.16 0.22 -17.89
CA LYS A 91 -12.45 0.89 -16.78
C LYS A 91 -13.36 1.93 -16.10
N LEU A 92 -13.45 1.85 -14.77
CA LEU A 92 -14.24 2.77 -13.95
C LEU A 92 -13.61 4.18 -13.94
N ASN A 93 -14.44 5.21 -14.04
CA ASN A 93 -14.00 6.60 -13.89
C ASN A 93 -13.51 6.84 -12.46
N LYS A 94 -12.41 7.60 -12.29
CA LYS A 94 -11.91 7.99 -10.97
C LYS A 94 -12.90 8.83 -10.15
N PHE A 95 -13.82 9.53 -10.82
CA PHE A 95 -14.87 10.34 -10.22
C PHE A 95 -16.24 9.65 -10.21
N ALA A 96 -16.28 8.33 -10.42
CA ALA A 96 -17.52 7.58 -10.41
C ALA A 96 -18.24 7.75 -9.06
N THR A 97 -19.54 8.01 -9.14
CA THR A 97 -20.44 8.04 -8.00
C THR A 97 -20.57 6.65 -7.38
N PRO A 98 -21.03 6.55 -6.12
CA PRO A 98 -21.23 5.23 -5.50
C PRO A 98 -22.16 4.31 -6.28
N GLU A 99 -23.19 4.86 -6.93
CA GLU A 99 -24.10 4.09 -7.76
C GLU A 99 -23.42 3.54 -9.01
N GLU A 100 -22.61 4.35 -9.70
CA GLU A 100 -21.84 3.91 -10.86
C GLU A 100 -20.81 2.84 -10.49
N VAL A 101 -20.14 3.00 -9.34
CA VAL A 101 -19.22 1.99 -8.79
C VAL A 101 -19.97 0.67 -8.57
N ARG A 102 -21.14 0.70 -7.90
CA ARG A 102 -21.93 -0.49 -7.62
C ARG A 102 -22.40 -1.17 -8.91
N CYS A 103 -23.00 -0.40 -9.82
CA CYS A 103 -23.45 -0.87 -11.13
C CYS A 103 -22.30 -1.51 -11.94
N TRP A 104 -21.11 -0.91 -11.91
CA TRP A 104 -19.92 -1.49 -12.54
C TRP A 104 -19.55 -2.83 -11.91
N LYS A 105 -19.48 -2.92 -10.58
CA LYS A 105 -19.14 -4.17 -9.85
C LYS A 105 -20.21 -5.26 -9.98
N GLU A 106 -21.44 -4.88 -10.24
CA GLU A 106 -22.56 -5.79 -10.49
C GLU A 106 -22.73 -6.17 -11.96
N SER A 107 -21.97 -5.54 -12.87
CA SER A 107 -21.97 -5.92 -14.29
C SER A 107 -21.54 -7.37 -14.46
N GLU A 108 -22.10 -8.04 -15.48
CA GLU A 108 -21.81 -9.43 -15.76
C GLU A 108 -20.31 -9.67 -15.97
N LYS A 109 -19.65 -8.73 -16.67
CA LYS A 109 -18.21 -8.77 -16.93
C LYS A 109 -17.39 -8.75 -15.63
N VAL A 110 -17.74 -7.90 -14.66
CA VAL A 110 -17.01 -7.83 -13.37
C VAL A 110 -17.36 -9.01 -12.45
N LYS A 111 -18.61 -9.48 -12.47
CA LYS A 111 -19.02 -10.71 -11.75
C LYS A 111 -18.23 -11.93 -12.23
N GLN A 112 -18.10 -12.11 -13.54
CA GLN A 112 -17.30 -13.18 -14.15
C GLN A 112 -15.82 -13.02 -13.80
N ALA A 113 -15.27 -11.81 -13.93
CA ALA A 113 -13.89 -11.52 -13.56
C ALA A 113 -13.59 -11.87 -12.09
N ARG A 114 -14.50 -11.52 -11.16
CA ARG A 114 -14.37 -11.91 -9.75
C ARG A 114 -14.39 -13.42 -9.56
N GLY A 115 -15.25 -14.14 -10.29
CA GLY A 115 -15.30 -15.61 -10.27
C GLY A 115 -14.02 -16.27 -10.80
N ASN A 116 -13.28 -15.59 -11.68
CA ASN A 116 -12.08 -16.10 -12.32
C ASN A 116 -10.78 -15.86 -11.54
N LEU A 117 -10.80 -15.14 -10.41
CA LEU A 117 -9.58 -14.79 -9.65
C LEU A 117 -8.69 -16.01 -9.31
N LEU A 118 -9.31 -17.17 -9.07
CA LEU A 118 -8.61 -18.41 -8.72
C LEU A 118 -8.29 -19.30 -9.94
N ASN A 119 -8.67 -18.89 -11.15
CA ASN A 119 -8.29 -19.58 -12.37
C ASN A 119 -6.83 -19.30 -12.68
N ARG A 120 -6.19 -20.21 -13.41
CA ARG A 120 -4.86 -20.00 -13.98
C ARG A 120 -4.91 -18.97 -15.11
N VAL A 121 -3.83 -18.19 -15.26
CA VAL A 121 -3.66 -17.26 -16.38
C VAL A 121 -3.69 -18.02 -17.71
N ASP A 122 -2.90 -19.09 -17.82
CA ASP A 122 -3.05 -20.10 -18.86
C ASP A 122 -3.72 -21.35 -18.30
N SER A 123 -4.96 -21.61 -18.74
CA SER A 123 -5.72 -22.80 -18.36
C SER A 123 -5.08 -24.13 -18.78
N LYS A 124 -4.14 -24.12 -19.73
CA LYS A 124 -3.49 -25.31 -20.28
C LYS A 124 -2.20 -25.65 -19.54
N ASP A 125 -1.62 -24.71 -18.81
CA ASP A 125 -0.37 -24.89 -18.08
C ASP A 125 -0.66 -25.04 -16.58
N LEU A 126 -0.35 -26.21 -16.01
CA LEU A 126 -0.52 -26.48 -14.59
C LEU A 126 0.49 -25.73 -13.70
N GLN A 127 1.55 -25.19 -14.27
CA GLN A 127 2.51 -24.33 -13.57
C GLN A 127 2.17 -22.84 -13.70
N SER A 128 1.23 -22.48 -14.59
CA SER A 128 0.79 -21.09 -14.72
C SER A 128 0.24 -20.59 -13.38
N PRO A 129 0.63 -19.39 -12.94
CA PRO A 129 0.09 -18.79 -11.73
C PRO A 129 -1.41 -18.58 -11.89
N ARG A 130 -2.09 -18.51 -10.77
CA ARG A 130 -3.48 -18.03 -10.71
C ARG A 130 -3.50 -16.54 -11.02
N ILE A 131 -4.64 -16.06 -11.49
CA ILE A 131 -4.81 -14.63 -11.79
C ILE A 131 -4.49 -13.77 -10.56
N ILE A 132 -4.94 -14.19 -9.37
CA ILE A 132 -4.64 -13.45 -8.14
C ILE A 132 -3.15 -13.41 -7.79
N GLU A 133 -2.42 -14.51 -8.02
CA GLU A 133 -0.96 -14.58 -7.83
C GLU A 133 -0.24 -13.71 -8.85
N ALA A 134 -0.67 -13.74 -10.12
CA ALA A 134 -0.11 -12.91 -11.18
C ALA A 134 -0.31 -11.41 -10.90
N ILE A 135 -1.46 -11.02 -10.32
CA ILE A 135 -1.71 -9.64 -9.85
C ILE A 135 -0.69 -9.25 -8.76
N LEU A 136 -0.43 -10.13 -7.79
CA LEU A 136 0.56 -9.89 -6.72
C LEU A 136 1.97 -9.78 -7.29
N GLN A 137 2.39 -10.73 -8.13
CA GLN A 137 3.71 -10.76 -8.81
C GLN A 137 3.94 -9.53 -9.69
N ARG A 138 2.88 -8.95 -10.26
CA ARG A 138 2.98 -7.71 -11.04
C ARG A 138 3.08 -6.45 -10.16
N THR A 139 2.63 -6.52 -8.92
CA THR A 139 2.50 -5.40 -7.98
C THR A 139 3.72 -5.27 -7.07
N PHE A 140 4.22 -6.39 -6.57
CA PHE A 140 5.25 -6.50 -5.53
C PHE A 140 6.53 -7.10 -6.10
N ASN A 141 7.68 -6.70 -5.55
CA ASN A 141 8.93 -7.39 -5.84
C ASN A 141 9.02 -8.74 -5.06
N ASN A 142 10.03 -9.55 -5.37
CA ASN A 142 10.18 -10.88 -4.77
C ASN A 142 10.37 -10.85 -3.24
N GLU A 143 11.01 -9.81 -2.70
CA GLU A 143 11.23 -9.65 -1.26
C GLU A 143 9.93 -9.28 -0.55
N GLU A 144 9.15 -8.36 -1.12
CA GLU A 144 7.84 -7.97 -0.61
C GLU A 144 6.84 -9.13 -0.60
N LEU A 145 6.96 -10.06 -1.56
CA LEU A 145 6.15 -11.28 -1.63
C LEU A 145 6.53 -12.34 -0.60
N GLN A 146 7.68 -12.23 0.08
CA GLN A 146 7.99 -13.11 1.22
C GLN A 146 7.21 -12.72 2.48
N ASN A 147 6.58 -11.55 2.48
CA ASN A 147 5.84 -11.04 3.62
C ASN A 147 4.34 -11.32 3.50
N GLU A 148 3.81 -12.11 4.44
CA GLU A 148 2.40 -12.50 4.47
C GLU A 148 1.44 -11.29 4.56
N ASN A 149 1.78 -10.24 5.32
CA ASN A 149 0.94 -9.04 5.41
C ASN A 149 0.81 -8.33 4.07
N ASN A 150 1.86 -8.33 3.25
CA ASN A 150 1.82 -7.75 1.90
C ASN A 150 0.91 -8.55 0.96
N ILE A 151 0.95 -9.89 1.05
CA ILE A 151 0.04 -10.79 0.32
C ILE A 151 -1.41 -10.54 0.74
N ILE A 152 -1.68 -10.54 2.06
CA ILE A 152 -3.00 -10.28 2.64
C ILE A 152 -3.53 -8.92 2.18
N PHE A 153 -2.69 -7.87 2.20
CA PHE A 153 -3.04 -6.55 1.73
C PHE A 153 -3.40 -6.56 0.24
N GLY A 154 -2.54 -7.13 -0.61
CA GLY A 154 -2.72 -7.16 -2.06
C GLY A 154 -4.01 -7.87 -2.49
N ILE A 155 -4.29 -9.03 -1.89
CA ILE A 155 -5.52 -9.77 -2.15
C ILE A 155 -6.74 -9.03 -1.59
N THR A 156 -6.65 -8.46 -0.39
CA THR A 156 -7.76 -7.69 0.20
C THR A 156 -8.16 -6.53 -0.70
N VAL A 157 -7.20 -5.76 -1.20
CA VAL A 157 -7.44 -4.66 -2.14
C VAL A 157 -8.05 -5.17 -3.44
N THR A 158 -7.55 -6.28 -3.99
CA THR A 158 -8.08 -6.90 -5.22
C THR A 158 -9.55 -7.31 -5.05
N ILE A 159 -9.88 -8.00 -3.95
CA ILE A 159 -11.24 -8.44 -3.66
C ILE A 159 -12.15 -7.22 -3.42
N MET A 160 -11.73 -6.26 -2.60
CA MET A 160 -12.46 -5.02 -2.34
C MET A 160 -12.76 -4.26 -3.64
N PHE A 161 -11.79 -4.20 -4.54
CA PHE A 161 -11.93 -3.52 -5.80
C PHE A 161 -13.04 -4.14 -6.68
N LEU A 162 -13.27 -5.45 -6.60
CA LEU A 162 -14.28 -6.17 -7.38
C LEU A 162 -15.60 -6.46 -6.62
N ASP A 163 -15.67 -6.11 -5.34
CA ASP A 163 -16.80 -6.43 -4.45
C ASP A 163 -17.89 -5.33 -4.47
N PRO A 164 -19.13 -5.65 -4.89
CA PRO A 164 -20.23 -4.68 -4.97
C PRO A 164 -20.69 -4.15 -3.61
N THR A 165 -20.34 -4.81 -2.50
CA THR A 165 -20.61 -4.30 -1.15
C THR A 165 -19.68 -3.15 -0.75
N TYR A 166 -18.64 -2.88 -1.54
CA TYR A 166 -17.79 -1.71 -1.43
C TYR A 166 -18.08 -0.77 -2.61
N ASP A 167 -18.92 0.24 -2.41
CA ASP A 167 -19.38 1.13 -3.48
C ASP A 167 -18.56 2.41 -3.63
N GLN A 168 -17.33 2.45 -3.10
CA GLN A 168 -16.44 3.61 -3.23
C GLN A 168 -15.39 3.38 -4.33
N ALA A 169 -15.09 4.43 -5.10
CA ALA A 169 -14.07 4.40 -6.15
C ALA A 169 -12.64 4.38 -5.58
N GLU A 170 -12.43 5.10 -4.48
CA GLU A 170 -11.21 5.08 -3.68
C GLU A 170 -11.27 3.95 -2.64
N ILE A 171 -10.11 3.41 -2.26
CA ILE A 171 -9.99 2.36 -1.25
C ILE A 171 -9.36 2.96 0.01
N SER A 172 -10.17 3.13 1.06
CA SER A 172 -9.75 3.76 2.31
C SER A 172 -8.96 2.81 3.22
N SER A 173 -8.01 3.36 3.99
CA SER A 173 -7.11 2.57 4.86
C SER A 173 -7.90 1.81 5.92
N SER A 174 -8.82 2.49 6.59
CA SER A 174 -9.66 1.90 7.64
C SER A 174 -10.50 0.73 7.13
N LYS A 175 -10.98 0.79 5.88
CA LYS A 175 -11.76 -0.30 5.27
C LYS A 175 -10.88 -1.46 4.83
N VAL A 176 -9.66 -1.20 4.37
CA VAL A 176 -8.67 -2.26 4.11
C VAL A 176 -8.36 -2.98 5.42
N GLN A 177 -8.04 -2.25 6.48
CA GLN A 177 -7.74 -2.82 7.79
C GLN A 177 -8.91 -3.64 8.36
N GLU A 178 -10.13 -3.12 8.26
CA GLU A 178 -11.34 -3.84 8.68
C GLU A 178 -11.47 -5.20 7.99
N ARG A 179 -11.12 -5.28 6.70
CA ARG A 179 -11.21 -6.52 5.92
C ARG A 179 -10.01 -7.43 6.12
N MET A 180 -8.81 -6.90 6.30
CA MET A 180 -7.63 -7.68 6.69
C MET A 180 -7.85 -8.38 8.04
N ASN A 181 -8.46 -7.69 9.02
CA ASN A 181 -8.80 -8.27 10.32
C ASN A 181 -9.85 -9.40 10.24
N LYS A 182 -10.59 -9.49 9.13
CA LYS A 182 -11.59 -10.53 8.86
C LYS A 182 -11.17 -11.47 7.73
N TRP A 183 -9.89 -11.45 7.37
CA TRP A 183 -9.31 -12.14 6.23
C TRP A 183 -9.69 -13.63 6.18
N GLU A 184 -9.54 -14.33 7.31
CA GLU A 184 -9.83 -15.75 7.43
C GLU A 184 -11.31 -16.09 7.18
N SER A 185 -12.24 -15.16 7.40
CA SER A 185 -13.67 -15.42 7.19
C SER A 185 -14.12 -15.25 5.73
N ASN A 186 -13.24 -14.80 4.84
CA ASN A 186 -13.61 -14.52 3.45
C ASN A 186 -13.60 -15.79 2.58
N ALA A 187 -14.70 -16.04 1.86
CA ALA A 187 -14.87 -17.26 1.08
C ALA A 187 -13.89 -17.44 -0.09
N ILE A 188 -13.44 -16.36 -0.73
CA ILE A 188 -12.44 -16.43 -1.82
C ILE A 188 -11.08 -16.80 -1.23
N ILE A 189 -10.74 -16.21 -0.09
CA ILE A 189 -9.49 -16.47 0.64
C ILE A 189 -9.45 -17.92 1.14
N GLN A 190 -10.52 -18.40 1.76
CA GLN A 190 -10.62 -19.80 2.19
C GLN A 190 -10.49 -20.80 1.03
N LYS A 191 -11.00 -20.45 -0.15
CA LYS A 191 -10.81 -21.28 -1.36
C LYS A 191 -9.37 -21.21 -1.88
N TRP A 192 -8.73 -20.05 -1.80
CA TRP A 192 -7.34 -19.88 -2.19
C TRP A 192 -6.39 -20.66 -1.28
N LEU A 193 -6.56 -20.58 0.04
CA LEU A 193 -5.76 -21.34 1.02
C LEU A 193 -5.88 -22.87 0.80
N LYS A 194 -7.11 -23.39 0.65
CA LYS A 194 -7.34 -24.82 0.35
C LYS A 194 -6.69 -25.29 -0.95
N CYS A 195 -6.58 -24.37 -1.90
CA CYS A 195 -5.95 -24.67 -3.15
C CYS A 195 -4.42 -24.71 -3.07
N GLU A 196 -3.81 -23.92 -2.18
CA GLU A 196 -2.39 -24.07 -1.86
C GLU A 196 -2.14 -25.40 -1.14
N GLU A 197 -2.99 -25.77 -0.18
CA GLU A 197 -2.90 -27.07 0.53
C GLU A 197 -2.92 -28.27 -0.43
N ASN A 198 -3.83 -28.27 -1.43
CA ASN A 198 -3.92 -29.34 -2.42
C ASN A 198 -2.68 -29.43 -3.33
N LEU A 199 -1.95 -28.32 -3.57
CA LEU A 199 -0.69 -28.35 -4.31
C LEU A 199 0.43 -29.01 -3.50
N PHE A 200 0.37 -28.99 -2.17
CA PHE A 200 1.32 -29.72 -1.33
C PHE A 200 1.00 -31.21 -1.24
N GLU A 201 -0.28 -31.61 -1.26
CA GLU A 201 -0.67 -33.03 -1.25
C GLU A 201 -0.36 -33.74 -2.59
N ASP A 202 -0.59 -33.09 -3.73
CA ASP A 202 -0.29 -33.66 -5.06
C ASP A 202 1.22 -33.81 -5.31
N ASN A 203 2.05 -32.99 -4.66
CA ASN A 203 3.52 -33.03 -4.79
C ASN A 203 4.20 -34.10 -3.92
N VAL A 204 3.52 -34.67 -2.91
CA VAL A 204 4.07 -35.79 -2.12
C VAL A 204 4.00 -37.12 -2.89
N MET A 205 3.17 -37.20 -3.94
CA MET A 205 3.00 -38.42 -4.75
C MET A 205 3.85 -38.46 -6.02
N ASN A 206 4.63 -37.42 -6.33
CA ASN A 206 5.42 -37.31 -7.58
C ASN A 206 6.90 -36.95 -7.35
N HIS A 207 7.49 -37.39 -6.24
CA HIS A 207 8.95 -37.39 -6.11
C HIS A 207 9.53 -38.73 -6.56
N ASP A 208 9.54 -38.95 -7.88
CA ASP A 208 10.49 -39.82 -8.58
C ASP A 208 10.46 -39.46 -10.06
N ASN A 209 11.14 -38.37 -10.42
CA ASN A 209 12.14 -38.36 -11.49
C ASN A 209 12.64 -36.93 -11.72
N MET A 210 13.92 -36.79 -11.45
CA MET A 210 14.74 -35.61 -11.67
C MET A 210 15.09 -35.52 -13.17
N GLU A 211 14.82 -34.39 -13.83
CA GLU A 211 15.68 -33.94 -14.93
C GLU A 211 15.57 -32.42 -15.17
N LYS A 212 16.69 -31.88 -15.63
CA LYS A 212 17.08 -30.47 -15.64
C LYS A 212 16.57 -29.69 -16.87
N ASN A 213 16.68 -28.35 -16.77
CA ASN A 213 16.74 -27.32 -17.83
C ASN A 213 15.37 -26.93 -18.46
N ASP A 214 15.05 -25.68 -18.81
CA ASP A 214 15.84 -24.52 -19.27
C ASP A 214 15.21 -23.17 -18.85
N ASP A 215 16.04 -22.13 -18.89
CA ASP A 215 15.78 -20.70 -18.65
C ASP A 215 14.60 -20.12 -19.46
N MET A 216 13.65 -19.45 -18.80
CA MET A 216 12.75 -18.49 -19.43
C MET A 216 13.06 -17.08 -18.91
N GLN A 217 13.81 -16.31 -19.72
CA GLN A 217 13.95 -14.87 -19.56
C GLN A 217 12.59 -14.20 -19.84
N PHE A 218 12.01 -13.58 -18.82
CA PHE A 218 11.04 -12.51 -19.01
C PHE A 218 11.82 -11.19 -19.15
N ASP A 219 11.58 -10.47 -20.23
CA ASP A 219 12.11 -9.13 -20.44
C ASP A 219 11.72 -8.22 -19.27
N ASN A 220 12.69 -7.94 -18.41
CA ASN A 220 12.60 -6.91 -17.39
C ASN A 220 12.50 -5.55 -18.09
N VAL A 221 11.28 -5.02 -18.19
CA VAL A 221 11.12 -3.57 -18.31
C VAL A 221 11.50 -2.99 -16.94
N LEU A 222 12.76 -2.61 -16.81
CA LEU A 222 13.29 -1.79 -15.73
C LEU A 222 12.44 -0.51 -15.68
N ILE A 223 11.55 -0.43 -14.71
CA ILE A 223 11.06 0.86 -14.22
C ILE A 223 12.10 1.29 -13.20
N GLU A 224 12.94 2.25 -13.58
CA GLU A 224 13.95 2.81 -12.68
C GLU A 224 13.26 3.37 -11.43
N GLU A 225 13.74 2.97 -10.26
CA GLU A 225 13.30 3.48 -8.94
C GLU A 225 13.48 5.01 -8.81
N SER A 226 14.19 5.65 -9.75
CA SER A 226 14.47 7.08 -9.81
C SER A 226 13.26 7.97 -10.06
N ASP A 227 12.17 7.45 -10.63
CA ASP A 227 10.98 8.27 -10.88
C ASP A 227 10.15 8.50 -9.61
N ILE A 228 10.22 7.57 -8.64
CA ILE A 228 9.48 7.67 -7.38
C ILE A 228 10.18 8.62 -6.41
N GLU A 229 11.52 8.59 -6.32
CA GLU A 229 12.27 9.53 -5.47
C GLU A 229 12.11 10.97 -5.97
N ASN A 230 12.10 11.20 -7.29
CA ASN A 230 12.00 12.54 -7.85
C ASN A 230 10.61 13.18 -7.71
N GLU A 231 9.51 12.43 -7.88
CA GLU A 231 8.16 12.97 -7.63
C GLU A 231 7.92 13.25 -6.14
N SER A 232 8.43 12.38 -5.25
CA SER A 232 8.27 12.53 -3.80
C SER A 232 9.04 13.74 -3.25
N ILE A 233 10.28 13.95 -3.71
CA ILE A 233 11.14 15.07 -3.32
C ILE A 233 10.64 16.40 -3.94
N SER A 234 10.06 16.36 -5.15
CA SER A 234 9.47 17.55 -5.79
C SER A 234 8.29 18.10 -4.98
N ILE A 235 7.35 17.22 -4.60
CA ILE A 235 6.16 17.61 -3.82
C ILE A 235 6.57 18.14 -2.43
N TYR A 236 7.52 17.48 -1.76
CA TYR A 236 8.02 17.91 -0.45
C TYR A 236 8.68 19.31 -0.49
N ASN A 237 9.30 19.68 -1.62
CA ASN A 237 9.94 20.99 -1.79
C ASN A 237 8.98 22.09 -2.27
N GLU A 238 7.92 21.77 -3.00
CA GLU A 238 6.90 22.73 -3.44
C GLU A 238 6.00 23.15 -2.27
N ASP A 239 5.55 22.22 -1.43
CA ASP A 239 4.69 22.55 -0.28
C ASP A 239 5.43 23.31 0.83
N LYS A 240 6.74 23.07 1.00
CA LYS A 240 7.57 23.89 1.89
C LYS A 240 7.66 25.34 1.42
N ARG A 241 7.81 25.58 0.10
CA ARG A 241 7.81 26.95 -0.45
C ARG A 241 6.46 27.65 -0.28
N ILE A 242 5.35 26.93 -0.46
CA ILE A 242 4.00 27.50 -0.30
C ILE A 242 3.73 27.87 1.17
N ASN A 243 4.17 27.04 2.12
CA ASN A 243 4.03 27.34 3.55
C ASN A 243 4.95 28.48 4.02
N ASP A 244 6.18 28.58 3.49
CA ASP A 244 7.09 29.69 3.81
C ASP A 244 6.59 31.03 3.20
N LEU A 245 5.96 31.00 2.02
CA LEU A 245 5.35 32.18 1.39
C LEU A 245 4.08 32.67 2.13
N ASN A 246 3.25 31.76 2.63
CA ASN A 246 2.07 32.10 3.42
C ASN A 246 2.41 32.54 4.86
N GLY A 247 3.56 32.11 5.39
CA GLY A 247 4.09 32.55 6.68
C GLY A 247 4.70 33.97 6.68
N THR A 248 5.03 34.52 5.49
CA THR A 248 5.72 35.82 5.37
C THR A 248 4.75 37.01 5.17
N ILE A 249 3.45 36.78 4.93
CA ILE A 249 2.49 37.86 4.63
C ILE A 249 1.83 38.50 5.87
N ASN A 250 2.08 38.00 7.10
CA ASN A 250 1.40 38.49 8.31
C ASN A 250 2.31 39.07 9.40
N MET A 251 3.42 39.71 9.06
CA MET A 251 4.13 40.59 10.00
C MET A 251 4.80 41.76 9.26
N GLU A 252 4.06 42.83 9.02
CA GLU A 252 4.60 44.21 9.05
C GLU A 252 3.44 45.21 9.01
N ASN A 253 3.01 45.66 10.20
CA ASN A 253 2.91 47.07 10.59
C ASN A 253 1.97 47.22 11.79
N THR A 254 2.56 47.12 12.99
CA THR A 254 2.03 47.81 14.18
C THR A 254 2.75 49.16 14.30
N ASP A 255 1.92 50.20 14.25
CA ASP A 255 1.94 51.42 15.07
C ASP A 255 3.13 52.38 15.04
N SER A 256 2.81 53.64 14.74
CA SER A 256 3.31 54.78 15.52
C SER A 256 2.28 55.91 15.56
N GLU A 257 2.03 56.37 16.78
CA GLU A 257 1.00 57.28 17.27
C GLU A 257 1.11 58.75 16.82
N ASP A 258 -0.02 59.45 16.99
CA ASP A 258 -0.23 60.84 17.43
C ASP A 258 0.58 62.01 16.84
N SER A 259 -0.13 63.01 16.30
CA SER A 259 -0.44 64.25 17.06
C SER A 259 -1.04 65.38 16.19
N SER A 260 -2.06 66.04 16.77
CA SER A 260 -2.38 67.49 16.70
C SER A 260 -2.61 68.19 15.36
N ASN A 261 -3.88 68.44 15.01
CA ASN A 261 -4.58 69.75 15.13
C ASN A 261 -6.00 69.68 14.57
#